data_AF-A0A1R1BJ04-F1
#
_entry.id   AF-A0A1R1BJ04-F1
#
_cell.length_a   1.000
_cell.length_b   1.000
_cell.length_c   1.000
_cell.angle_alpha   90.00
_cell.angle_beta   90.00
_cell.angle_gamma   90.00
#
_symmetry.space_group_name_H-M   'P 1'
#
loop_
_entity.id
_entity.type
_entity.pdbx_description
1 polymer ?
#
loop_
_entity_poly.entity_id
_entity_poly.type
_entity_poly.pdbx_seq_one_letter_code
_entity_poly.pdbx_strand_id
1 'polypeptide(L)'
;MHVGDVLYSSKTFGGSTQIVGHVGIVGPDYLIYHVTPGANGGIGDTLETYMNRHGAGETIQVYKYKNASGENAAAWAKYNYSYAKSYGIEFAKLSVMDPNYCSKFLWQAFFYGEGYDMTGKSLNPSTTTIIYPSSFTGSVYFYYQGSFTV
;
A
#
# COMPACT_ATOMS: atom_id res chain seq x y z
N MET A 1 11.22 6.34 -9.75
CA MET A 1 10.85 5.40 -8.68
C MET A 1 12.10 4.97 -7.97
N HIS A 2 12.04 4.98 -6.66
CA HIS A 2 13.07 4.56 -5.73
C HIS A 2 12.45 3.61 -4.70
N VAL A 3 13.29 2.87 -3.99
CA VAL A 3 12.87 2.05 -2.85
C VAL A 3 12.11 2.93 -1.84
N GLY A 4 10.98 2.43 -1.34
CA GLY A 4 10.13 3.15 -0.40
C GLY A 4 9.08 4.08 -1.03
N ASP A 5 9.15 4.32 -2.34
CA ASP A 5 8.09 5.06 -3.04
C ASP A 5 6.78 4.27 -2.98
N VAL A 6 5.67 4.98 -2.77
CA VAL A 6 4.32 4.44 -2.79
C VAL A 6 3.71 4.68 -4.16
N LEU A 7 3.24 3.61 -4.78
CA LEU A 7 2.47 3.64 -6.01
C LEU A 7 0.99 3.68 -5.66
N TYR A 8 0.26 4.65 -6.21
CA TYR A 8 -1.17 4.81 -6.04
C TYR A 8 -1.86 4.81 -7.40
N SER A 9 -2.95 4.05 -7.54
CA SER A 9 -3.88 4.17 -8.67
C SER A 9 -5.27 4.47 -8.16
N SER A 10 -6.05 5.23 -8.94
CA SER A 10 -7.45 5.53 -8.63
C SER A 10 -8.40 4.37 -8.99
N LYS A 11 -7.86 3.18 -9.23
CA LYS A 11 -8.63 2.01 -9.66
C LYS A 11 -9.75 1.70 -8.66
N THR A 12 -10.98 1.65 -9.17
CA THR A 12 -12.12 1.01 -8.50
C THR A 12 -12.14 -0.45 -8.91
N PHE A 13 -11.77 -1.36 -8.01
CA PHE A 13 -12.01 -2.77 -8.26
C PHE A 13 -13.53 -2.99 -8.33
N GLY A 14 -14.01 -3.47 -9.50
CA GLY A 14 -15.42 -3.47 -9.87
C GLY A 14 -16.39 -4.09 -8.85
N GLY A 15 -17.62 -3.57 -8.88
CA GLY A 15 -18.83 -4.19 -8.36
C GLY A 15 -19.18 -3.92 -6.90
N SER A 16 -18.23 -4.09 -5.97
CA SER A 16 -18.57 -4.15 -4.53
C SER A 16 -17.51 -3.58 -3.57
N THR A 17 -16.47 -2.89 -4.06
CA THR A 17 -15.43 -2.36 -3.17
C THR A 17 -15.85 -1.02 -2.56
N GLN A 18 -15.97 -0.97 -1.23
CA GLN A 18 -16.34 0.24 -0.46
C GLN A 18 -15.21 1.30 -0.41
N ILE A 19 -14.04 0.99 -1.00
CA ILE A 19 -12.83 1.82 -0.91
C ILE A 19 -12.27 2.03 -2.32
N VAL A 20 -12.12 3.30 -2.71
CA VAL A 20 -11.56 3.70 -4.01
C VAL A 20 -10.03 3.77 -3.93
N GLY A 21 -9.38 3.18 -4.93
CA GLY A 21 -7.94 3.24 -5.14
C GLY A 21 -7.19 1.99 -4.70
N HIS A 22 -5.96 1.84 -5.18
CA HIS A 22 -5.06 0.75 -4.84
C HIS A 22 -3.65 1.28 -4.59
N VAL A 23 -2.95 0.66 -3.64
CA VAL A 23 -1.58 1.08 -3.27
C VAL A 23 -0.62 -0.09 -3.20
N GLY A 24 0.65 0.18 -3.53
CA GLY A 24 1.78 -0.72 -3.35
C GLY A 24 3.05 0.06 -3.04
N ILE A 25 4.07 -0.60 -2.50
CA ILE A 25 5.35 0.04 -2.14
C ILE A 25 6.49 -0.60 -2.95
N VAL A 26 7.40 0.24 -3.45
CA VAL A 26 8.59 -0.21 -4.16
C VAL A 26 9.56 -0.83 -3.15
N GLY A 27 9.76 -2.15 -3.26
CA GLY A 27 10.65 -2.95 -2.45
C GLY A 27 12.13 -2.70 -2.72
N PRO A 28 13.03 -3.19 -1.84
CA PRO A 28 14.48 -3.05 -2.02
C PRO A 28 15.03 -3.81 -3.23
N ASP A 29 14.26 -4.75 -3.78
CA ASP A 29 14.53 -5.49 -5.03
C ASP A 29 13.72 -4.96 -6.22
N TYR A 30 13.12 -3.76 -6.08
CA TYR A 30 12.26 -3.11 -7.07
C TYR A 30 10.99 -3.90 -7.47
N LEU A 31 10.66 -4.95 -6.71
CA LEU A 31 9.32 -5.52 -6.75
C LEU A 31 8.34 -4.60 -6.04
N ILE A 32 7.09 -4.59 -6.49
CA ILE A 32 6.00 -3.84 -5.87
C ILE A 32 5.30 -4.77 -4.88
N TYR A 33 5.43 -4.47 -3.59
CA TYR A 33 4.77 -5.24 -2.54
C TYR A 33 3.43 -4.63 -2.19
N HIS A 34 2.38 -5.45 -2.21
CA HIS A 34 1.02 -5.04 -1.91
C HIS A 34 0.13 -6.25 -1.58
N VAL A 35 -1.08 -5.98 -1.09
CA VAL A 35 -2.13 -7.00 -0.91
C VAL A 35 -3.24 -6.72 -1.91
N THR A 36 -3.69 -7.74 -2.65
CA THR A 36 -4.63 -7.56 -3.78
C THR A 36 -5.62 -8.72 -3.90
N PRO A 37 -6.87 -8.47 -4.37
CA PRO A 37 -7.83 -9.54 -4.65
C PRO A 37 -7.31 -10.54 -5.69
N GLY A 38 -6.55 -10.07 -6.68
CA GLY A 38 -6.07 -10.90 -7.80
C GLY A 38 -5.06 -11.98 -7.40
N ALA A 39 -4.46 -11.87 -6.22
CA ALA A 39 -3.58 -12.89 -5.62
C ALA A 39 -4.20 -13.51 -4.36
N ASN A 40 -5.40 -13.07 -3.97
CA ASN A 40 -6.05 -13.38 -2.70
C ASN A 40 -5.12 -13.21 -1.47
N GLY A 41 -4.34 -12.13 -1.42
CA GLY A 41 -3.35 -11.95 -0.36
C GLY A 41 -2.22 -11.02 -0.76
N GLY A 42 -1.12 -11.08 -0.01
CA GLY A 42 0.10 -10.33 -0.28
C GLY A 42 0.90 -10.93 -1.44
N ILE A 43 1.49 -10.05 -2.24
CA ILE A 43 2.32 -10.41 -3.39
C ILE A 43 3.43 -9.38 -3.60
N GLY A 44 4.53 -9.82 -4.21
CA GLY A 44 5.56 -8.95 -4.78
C GLY A 44 5.56 -9.11 -6.29
N ASP A 45 5.10 -8.09 -7.02
CA ASP A 45 5.06 -8.10 -8.48
C ASP A 45 6.24 -7.36 -9.09
N THR A 46 6.66 -7.71 -10.30
CA THR A 46 7.46 -6.77 -11.10
C THR A 46 6.62 -5.53 -11.41
N LEU A 47 7.27 -4.41 -11.75
CA LEU A 47 6.55 -3.21 -12.20
C LEU A 47 5.59 -3.53 -13.37
N GLU A 48 6.04 -4.30 -14.34
CA GLU A 48 5.24 -4.72 -15.49
C GLU A 48 4.01 -5.53 -15.06
N THR A 49 4.17 -6.53 -14.20
CA THR A 49 3.03 -7.30 -13.68
C THR A 49 2.09 -6.42 -12.87
N TYR A 50 2.62 -5.51 -12.05
CA TYR A 50 1.82 -4.55 -11.30
C TYR A 50 1.00 -3.65 -12.24
N MET A 51 1.62 -3.13 -13.31
CA MET A 51 0.94 -2.35 -14.35
C MET A 51 -0.14 -3.17 -15.06
N ASN A 52 0.13 -4.42 -15.44
CA ASN A 52 -0.84 -5.29 -16.10
C ASN A 52 -2.06 -5.63 -15.23
N ARG A 53 -2.01 -5.39 -13.92
CA ARG A 53 -3.20 -5.47 -13.05
C ARG A 53 -4.12 -4.25 -13.14
N HIS A 54 -3.72 -3.20 -13.86
CA HIS A 54 -4.47 -1.96 -14.07
C HIS A 54 -5.06 -1.95 -15.49
N GLY A 55 -6.17 -1.24 -15.68
CA GLY A 55 -6.75 -1.06 -17.01
C GLY A 55 -5.84 -0.19 -17.90
N ALA A 56 -5.87 -0.44 -19.21
CA ALA A 56 -5.18 0.40 -20.18
C ALA A 56 -5.62 1.87 -20.06
N GLY A 57 -4.67 2.80 -20.04
CA GLY A 57 -4.93 4.23 -19.85
C GLY A 57 -5.12 4.66 -18.39
N GLU A 58 -5.10 3.73 -17.42
CA GLU A 58 -5.06 4.10 -16.00
C GLU A 58 -3.72 4.76 -15.66
N THR A 59 -3.76 5.72 -14.73
CA THR A 59 -2.56 6.42 -14.26
C THR A 59 -2.13 5.90 -12.90
N ILE A 60 -0.87 5.53 -12.79
CA ILE A 60 -0.21 5.21 -11.53
C ILE A 60 0.61 6.42 -11.10
N GLN A 61 0.28 6.95 -9.93
CA GLN A 61 0.95 8.07 -9.28
C GLN A 61 2.01 7.56 -8.32
N VAL A 62 3.11 8.29 -8.20
CA VAL A 62 4.25 7.97 -7.33
C VAL A 62 4.31 9.02 -6.22
N TYR A 63 4.29 8.55 -4.98
CA TYR A 63 4.39 9.38 -3.78
C TYR A 63 5.60 8.97 -2.96
N LYS A 64 6.32 9.96 -2.44
CA LYS A 64 7.44 9.73 -1.53
C LYS A 64 7.11 10.20 -0.12
N TYR A 65 7.53 9.41 0.85
CA TYR A 65 7.42 9.75 2.26
C TYR A 65 8.36 10.91 2.62
N LYS A 66 7.88 11.87 3.42
CA LYS A 66 8.63 13.09 3.77
C LYS A 66 9.57 12.91 4.94
N ASN A 67 9.19 12.09 5.93
CA ASN A 67 9.92 12.02 7.19
C ASN A 67 11.10 11.03 7.15
N ALA A 68 11.16 10.15 6.14
CA ALA A 68 12.22 9.16 5.94
C ALA A 68 12.29 8.72 4.46
N SER A 69 13.24 7.84 4.11
CA SER A 69 13.35 7.29 2.75
C SER A 69 12.18 6.36 2.40
N GLY A 70 11.52 5.74 3.38
CA GLY A 70 10.53 4.68 3.16
C GLY A 70 11.17 3.30 2.97
N GLU A 71 12.49 3.20 3.08
CA GLU A 71 13.24 1.96 2.87
C GLU A 71 12.96 0.92 3.96
N ASN A 72 12.74 1.32 5.20
CA ASN A 72 12.40 0.36 6.26
C ASN A 72 10.97 -0.15 6.10
N ALA A 73 10.05 0.71 5.63
CA ALA A 73 8.71 0.27 5.24
C ALA A 73 8.78 -0.73 4.08
N ALA A 74 9.58 -0.43 3.05
CA ALA A 74 9.77 -1.33 1.92
C ALA A 74 10.38 -2.68 2.32
N ALA A 75 11.39 -2.66 3.19
CA ALA A 75 11.98 -3.86 3.75
C ALA A 75 10.94 -4.67 4.54
N TRP A 76 10.18 -4.02 5.43
CA TRP A 76 9.13 -4.68 6.20
C TRP A 76 8.10 -5.34 5.28
N ALA A 77 7.65 -4.64 4.24
CA ALA A 77 6.69 -5.17 3.28
C ALA A 77 7.22 -6.42 2.57
N LYS A 78 8.48 -6.37 2.10
CA LYS A 78 9.17 -7.53 1.50
C LYS A 78 9.22 -8.74 2.43
N TYR A 79 9.50 -8.53 3.72
CA TYR A 79 9.59 -9.64 4.66
C TYR A 79 8.23 -10.21 5.07
N ASN A 80 7.16 -9.41 4.99
CA ASN A 80 5.88 -9.74 5.63
C ASN A 80 4.71 -9.99 4.67
N TYR A 81 4.84 -9.71 3.36
CA TYR A 81 3.72 -9.83 2.43
C TYR A 81 3.06 -11.23 2.46
N SER A 82 3.85 -12.30 2.62
CA SER A 82 3.38 -13.68 2.63
C SER A 82 2.55 -14.06 3.86
N TYR A 83 2.56 -13.24 4.92
CA TYR A 83 1.68 -13.45 6.09
C TYR A 83 0.25 -12.95 5.86
N ALA A 84 0.02 -12.08 4.86
CA ALA A 84 -1.32 -11.73 4.41
C ALA A 84 -1.81 -12.81 3.43
N LYS A 85 -2.45 -13.86 3.96
CA LYS A 85 -2.84 -15.07 3.21
C LYS A 85 -4.18 -14.96 2.49
N SER A 86 -4.98 -13.99 2.88
CA SER A 86 -6.32 -13.75 2.35
C SER A 86 -6.55 -12.25 2.17
N TYR A 87 -7.19 -11.89 1.05
CA TYR A 87 -7.64 -10.53 0.82
C TYR A 87 -8.97 -10.28 1.55
N GLY A 88 -9.06 -9.21 2.33
CA GLY A 88 -10.30 -8.79 2.96
C GLY A 88 -10.21 -7.40 3.57
N ILE A 89 -11.23 -6.58 3.31
CA ILE A 89 -11.41 -5.27 3.94
C ILE A 89 -12.36 -5.48 5.12
N GLU A 90 -11.81 -5.39 6.33
CA GLU A 90 -12.57 -5.61 7.56
C GLU A 90 -12.38 -4.45 8.54
N PHE A 91 -13.43 -4.16 9.30
CA PHE A 91 -13.36 -3.28 10.45
C PHE A 91 -12.73 -4.04 11.63
N ALA A 92 -11.40 -4.18 11.60
CA ALA A 92 -10.61 -4.95 12.55
C ALA A 92 -9.44 -4.12 13.11
N LYS A 93 -8.75 -4.67 14.13
CA LYS A 93 -7.53 -4.06 14.67
C LYS A 93 -6.47 -3.95 13.58
N LEU A 94 -5.76 -2.83 13.54
CA LEU A 94 -4.69 -2.61 12.57
C LEU A 94 -3.51 -3.59 12.71
N SER A 95 -3.35 -4.24 13.87
CA SER A 95 -2.37 -5.32 14.07
C SER A 95 -2.71 -6.63 13.36
N VAL A 96 -3.96 -6.82 12.92
CA VAL A 96 -4.39 -8.07 12.29
C VAL A 96 -3.79 -8.17 10.89
N MET A 97 -2.93 -9.18 10.71
CA MET A 97 -2.18 -9.40 9.46
C MET A 97 -2.96 -10.17 8.41
N ASP A 98 -3.97 -10.95 8.80
CA ASP A 98 -4.78 -11.78 7.91
C ASP A 98 -6.22 -11.86 8.45
N PRO A 99 -7.26 -11.53 7.66
CA PRO A 99 -7.19 -11.01 6.29
C PRO A 99 -6.58 -9.60 6.22
N ASN A 100 -6.07 -9.23 5.04
CA ASN A 100 -5.45 -7.93 4.81
C ASN A 100 -5.89 -7.29 3.48
N TYR A 101 -5.56 -6.02 3.31
CA TYR A 101 -5.84 -5.24 2.10
C TYR A 101 -4.75 -4.18 1.89
N CYS A 102 -4.65 -3.65 0.68
CA CYS A 102 -3.51 -2.85 0.22
C CYS A 102 -3.09 -1.74 1.17
N SER A 103 -4.02 -0.87 1.56
CA SER A 103 -3.73 0.31 2.39
C SER A 103 -3.47 -0.01 3.87
N LYS A 104 -4.13 -1.03 4.45
CA LYS A 104 -3.78 -1.50 5.80
C LYS A 104 -2.39 -2.12 5.83
N PHE A 105 -2.06 -2.96 4.85
CA PHE A 105 -0.75 -3.59 4.75
C PHE A 105 0.38 -2.55 4.62
N LEU A 106 0.21 -1.53 3.78
CA LEU A 106 1.20 -0.46 3.70
C LEU A 106 1.23 0.40 4.98
N TRP A 107 0.10 0.66 5.63
CA TRP A 107 0.13 1.32 6.95
C TRP A 107 0.96 0.51 7.95
N GLN A 108 0.79 -0.82 8.00
CA GLN A 108 1.60 -1.71 8.84
C GLN A 108 3.08 -1.62 8.46
N ALA A 109 3.41 -1.54 7.17
CA ALA A 109 4.78 -1.36 6.71
C ALA A 109 5.40 -0.06 7.22
N PHE A 110 4.70 1.08 7.13
CA PHE A 110 5.19 2.35 7.68
C PHE A 110 5.26 2.33 9.21
N PHE A 111 4.28 1.74 9.88
CA PHE A 111 4.24 1.71 11.35
C PHE A 111 5.35 0.81 11.92
N TYR A 112 5.50 -0.41 11.42
CA TYR A 112 6.47 -1.38 11.94
C TYR A 112 7.86 -1.23 11.33
N GLY A 113 7.97 -0.70 10.11
CA GLY A 113 9.24 -0.44 9.44
C GLY A 113 9.84 0.90 9.84
N GLU A 114 9.09 1.99 9.68
CA GLU A 114 9.60 3.35 9.93
C GLU A 114 9.27 3.86 11.35
N GLY A 115 8.38 3.21 12.10
CA GLY A 115 7.97 3.66 13.42
C GLY A 115 6.93 4.79 13.41
N TYR A 116 6.27 5.04 12.27
CA TYR A 116 5.35 6.17 12.11
C TYR A 116 3.95 5.74 11.69
N ASP A 117 2.94 6.35 12.32
CA ASP A 117 1.59 6.40 11.74
C ASP A 117 1.56 7.45 10.61
N MET A 118 1.69 6.95 9.38
CA MET A 118 1.71 7.78 8.17
C MET A 118 0.40 8.55 7.91
N THR A 119 -0.67 8.27 8.66
CA THR A 119 -1.95 8.98 8.51
C THR A 119 -1.99 10.28 9.30
N GLY A 120 -1.13 10.42 10.32
CA GLY A 120 -1.13 11.54 11.25
C GLY A 120 -2.27 11.56 12.25
N LYS A 121 -3.03 10.46 12.35
CA LYS A 121 -4.19 10.36 13.23
C LYS A 121 -3.85 9.72 14.58
N SER A 122 -2.56 9.54 14.85
CA SER A 122 -2.05 8.86 16.06
C SER A 122 -2.59 7.43 16.19
N LEU A 123 -2.76 6.75 15.05
CA LEU A 123 -3.18 5.36 15.00
C LEU A 123 -2.07 4.45 15.53
N ASN A 124 -2.48 3.33 16.10
CA ASN A 124 -1.59 2.31 16.62
C ASN A 124 -2.15 0.91 16.36
N PRO A 125 -1.38 -0.17 16.58
CA PRO A 125 -1.79 -1.53 16.24
C PRO A 125 -3.09 -1.99 16.92
N SER A 126 -3.44 -1.43 18.08
CA SER A 126 -4.68 -1.77 18.79
C SER A 126 -5.92 -1.04 18.27
N THR A 127 -5.74 -0.05 17.39
CA THR A 127 -6.84 0.75 16.82
C THR A 127 -7.68 -0.09 15.87
N THR A 128 -9.00 -0.05 16.00
CA THR A 128 -9.94 -0.68 15.07
C THR A 128 -10.48 0.36 14.10
N THR A 129 -10.04 0.31 12.84
CA THR A 129 -10.46 1.27 11.82
C THR A 129 -10.11 0.77 10.41
N ILE A 130 -10.53 1.52 9.40
CA ILE A 130 -10.19 1.29 7.99
C ILE A 130 -9.18 2.33 7.53
N ILE A 131 -8.08 1.88 6.92
CA ILE A 131 -7.12 2.76 6.26
C ILE A 131 -7.52 2.92 4.80
N TYR A 132 -7.77 4.14 4.35
CA TYR A 132 -8.10 4.38 2.95
C TYR A 132 -6.82 4.60 2.12
N PRO A 133 -6.74 4.13 0.86
CA PRO A 133 -5.66 4.42 -0.08
C PRO A 133 -5.36 5.91 -0.24
N SER A 134 -6.38 6.76 -0.14
CA SER A 134 -6.22 8.23 -0.16
C SER A 134 -5.38 8.77 1.01
N SER A 135 -5.14 7.98 2.06
CA SER A 135 -4.23 8.37 3.16
C SER A 135 -2.78 8.53 2.67
N PHE A 136 -2.40 7.89 1.55
CA PHE A 136 -1.07 8.00 0.96
C PHE A 136 -0.95 9.18 -0.01
N THR A 137 -2.07 9.80 -0.40
CA THR A 137 -2.08 10.93 -1.35
C THR A 137 -2.48 12.25 -0.68
N GLY A 138 -3.34 12.19 0.34
CA GLY A 138 -3.87 13.34 1.04
C GLY A 138 -3.21 13.68 2.38
N SER A 139 -2.32 12.83 2.91
CA SER A 139 -1.62 13.15 4.17
C SER A 139 -0.47 14.11 3.94
N VAL A 140 -0.19 14.94 4.95
CA VAL A 140 0.93 15.88 4.94
C VAL A 140 2.29 15.19 4.86
N TYR A 141 2.36 13.87 5.08
CA TYR A 141 3.61 13.11 5.11
C TYR A 141 4.03 12.54 3.76
N PHE A 142 3.21 12.67 2.72
CA PHE A 142 3.58 12.29 1.37
C PHE A 142 3.65 13.51 0.46
N TYR A 143 4.51 13.43 -0.55
CA TYR A 143 4.49 14.37 -1.67
C TYR A 143 4.48 13.61 -2.99
N TYR A 144 3.74 14.16 -3.93
CA TYR A 144 3.68 13.66 -5.29
C TYR A 144 5.02 13.87 -5.99
N GLN A 145 5.55 12.81 -6.61
CA GLN A 145 6.80 12.85 -7.37
C GLN A 145 6.58 12.81 -8.89
N GLY A 146 5.47 12.24 -9.33
CA GLY A 146 5.19 12.03 -10.75
C GLY A 146 4.17 10.92 -10.95
N SER A 147 3.92 10.59 -12.21
CA SER A 147 3.02 9.51 -12.59
C SER A 147 3.39 8.92 -13.94
N PHE A 148 2.89 7.73 -14.21
CA PHE A 148 2.99 7.08 -15.51
C PHE A 148 1.67 6.40 -15.85
N THR A 149 1.42 6.25 -17.15
CA THR A 149 0.21 5.61 -17.68
C THR A 149 0.50 4.15 -18.00
N VAL A 150 -0.46 3.29 -17.69
CA VAL A 150 -0.47 1.86 -18.02
C VAL A 150 -0.87 1.65 -19.47
#